data_AF-A0A2E4FAD7-F1
#
_entry.id   AF-A0A2E4FAD7-F1
#
_cell.length_a   1.000
_cell.length_b   1.000
_cell.length_c   1.000
_cell.angle_alpha   90.00
_cell.angle_beta   90.00
_cell.angle_gamma   90.00
#
_symmetry.space_group_name_H-M   'P 1'
#
loop_
_entity.id
_entity.type
_entity.pdbx_description
1 polymer ?
#
loop_
_entity_poly.entity_id
_entity_poly.type
_entity_poly.pdbx_seq_one_letter_code
_entity_poly.pdbx_strand_id
1 'polypeptide(L)'
;MAEPPEEHASSSEPTSKEDLEALFDAWDERKVVEASADSVPEHVQRAWRYDPFRLWLSLAILLVAIAGSAMWATRHEVAYFMQRGADPTDLGRLSERWRNGERELDIASNRYVTVSGMFATFEGELAGEEGQEISAENIFLCPLFDIAVRATTPPPRKPVHKIASISVEEDFLPLLQSRRLFPVDLTAETGATGRLVRGSEVPPWHAQVLKYFALQIGADPYEMWLLIEGERPQDMRKFAFVWLAASTLILVTLGLFGRAWMVRRTRQRAPA
;
A
#
# COMPACT_ATOMS: atom_id res chain seq x y z
N MET A 1 23.27 42.81 -56.32
CA MET A 1 23.95 44.02 -55.82
C MET A 1 23.89 43.98 -54.31
N ALA A 2 25.05 44.15 -53.65
CA ALA A 2 25.34 44.07 -52.21
C ALA A 2 25.55 42.66 -51.59
N GLU A 3 26.84 42.27 -51.56
CA GLU A 3 27.55 41.55 -50.47
C GLU A 3 27.54 42.37 -49.15
N PRO A 4 28.10 41.91 -48.00
CA PRO A 4 28.75 40.61 -47.68
C PRO A 4 28.27 39.97 -46.34
N PRO A 5 28.81 38.78 -46.02
CA PRO A 5 28.66 38.10 -44.72
C PRO A 5 29.67 38.64 -43.70
N GLU A 6 29.31 38.64 -42.41
CA GLU A 6 30.30 38.77 -41.33
C GLU A 6 30.41 37.49 -40.52
N GLU A 7 31.67 37.08 -40.48
CA GLU A 7 32.32 36.01 -39.79
C GLU A 7 32.36 36.20 -38.26
N HIS A 8 32.54 35.06 -37.59
CA HIS A 8 33.35 34.87 -36.39
C HIS A 8 33.09 35.72 -35.13
N ALA A 9 32.74 35.04 -34.04
CA ALA A 9 33.58 34.99 -32.84
C ALA A 9 32.93 34.01 -31.84
N SER A 10 33.52 32.83 -31.68
CA SER A 10 34.42 32.60 -30.54
C SER A 10 33.67 32.70 -29.21
N SER A 11 33.07 31.57 -28.81
CA SER A 11 32.76 31.29 -27.40
C SER A 11 34.09 31.24 -26.65
N SER A 12 34.58 32.42 -26.27
CA SER A 12 35.62 32.56 -25.26
C SER A 12 34.90 32.65 -23.93
N GLU A 13 35.05 31.61 -23.11
CA GLU A 13 35.04 31.82 -21.67
C GLU A 13 36.12 32.87 -21.36
N PRO A 14 35.75 33.90 -20.59
CA PRO A 14 36.58 34.20 -19.45
C PRO A 14 35.67 34.24 -18.22
N THR A 15 35.82 33.25 -17.34
CA THR A 15 35.56 33.43 -15.91
C THR A 15 36.60 34.40 -15.39
N SER A 16 36.40 35.70 -15.66
CA SER A 16 37.27 36.74 -15.14
C SER A 16 37.01 36.84 -13.64
N LYS A 17 38.08 36.94 -12.85
CA LYS A 17 38.01 37.14 -11.40
C LYS A 17 37.16 38.36 -11.03
N GLU A 18 37.12 39.35 -11.92
CA GLU A 18 36.34 40.59 -11.77
C GLU A 18 34.82 40.33 -11.83
N ASP A 19 34.35 39.38 -12.65
CA ASP A 19 32.92 39.00 -12.67
C ASP A 19 32.48 38.24 -11.42
N LEU A 20 33.38 37.44 -10.85
CA LEU A 20 33.14 36.76 -9.57
C LEU A 20 33.20 37.74 -8.39
N GLU A 21 34.12 38.71 -8.41
CA GLU A 21 34.18 39.77 -7.39
C GLU A 21 32.94 40.68 -7.47
N ALA A 22 32.45 41.01 -8.66
CA ALA A 22 31.19 41.74 -8.84
C ALA A 22 29.96 40.96 -8.32
N LEU A 23 29.95 39.63 -8.46
CA LEU A 23 28.90 38.78 -7.90
C LEU A 23 28.98 38.68 -6.36
N PHE A 24 30.19 38.67 -5.79
CA PHE A 24 30.38 38.69 -4.34
C PHE A 24 30.07 40.06 -3.74
N ASP A 25 30.42 41.16 -4.39
CA ASP A 25 30.03 42.51 -3.99
C ASP A 25 28.50 42.69 -4.06
N ALA A 26 27.85 42.18 -5.11
CA ALA A 26 26.39 42.16 -5.20
C ALA A 26 25.72 41.24 -4.15
N TRP A 27 26.42 40.21 -3.69
CA TRP A 27 25.97 39.31 -2.62
C TRP A 27 26.15 39.92 -1.22
N ASP A 28 27.24 40.65 -0.99
CA ASP A 28 27.51 41.35 0.27
C ASP A 28 26.69 42.64 0.40
N GLU A 29 26.40 43.35 -0.70
CA GLU A 29 25.41 44.44 -0.72
C GLU A 29 24.00 43.94 -0.36
N ARG A 30 23.66 42.69 -0.66
CA ARG A 30 22.39 42.06 -0.23
C ARG A 30 22.32 41.76 1.27
N LYS A 31 23.41 41.86 2.02
CA LYS A 31 23.42 41.64 3.47
C LYS A 31 23.24 42.90 4.32
N VAL A 32 23.17 44.08 3.72
CA VAL A 32 22.87 45.33 4.45
C VAL A 32 21.75 46.13 3.76
N VAL A 33 20.72 45.42 3.31
CA VAL A 33 19.38 45.98 3.39
C VAL A 33 18.74 45.26 4.56
N GLU A 34 18.79 45.88 5.73
CA GLU A 34 17.71 45.77 6.70
C GLU A 34 16.43 46.06 5.91
N ALA A 35 15.83 45.00 5.36
CA ALA A 35 14.50 45.05 4.82
C ALA A 35 13.66 45.44 6.01
N SER A 36 13.30 46.72 6.02
CA SER A 36 12.35 47.33 6.93
C SER A 36 11.23 46.33 7.19
N ALA A 37 10.99 46.06 8.46
CA ALA A 37 9.99 45.13 8.96
C ALA A 37 8.53 45.53 8.60
N ASP A 38 8.33 46.43 7.63
CA ASP A 38 7.08 47.12 7.32
C ASP A 38 6.38 46.62 6.06
N SER A 39 6.81 45.51 5.45
CA SER A 39 6.10 44.97 4.29
C SER A 39 5.97 43.45 4.24
N VAL A 40 5.98 42.79 5.40
CA VAL A 40 5.41 41.43 5.48
C VAL A 40 3.89 41.59 5.37
N PRO A 41 3.24 41.09 4.30
CA PRO A 41 1.82 41.34 4.10
C PRO A 41 1.01 40.78 5.28
N GLU A 42 -0.03 41.49 5.72
CA GLU A 42 -0.78 41.22 6.97
C GLU A 42 -1.21 39.76 7.14
N HIS A 43 -1.47 39.04 6.04
CA HIS A 43 -1.86 37.63 6.08
C HIS A 43 -0.72 36.71 6.55
N VAL A 44 0.54 37.03 6.21
CA VAL A 44 1.73 36.32 6.71
C VAL A 44 2.00 36.71 8.17
N GLN A 45 1.86 37.99 8.54
CA GLN A 45 1.97 38.39 9.95
C GLN A 45 0.88 37.76 10.83
N ARG A 46 -0.36 37.57 10.32
CA ARG A 46 -1.42 36.83 11.03
C ARG A 46 -1.13 35.34 11.15
N ALA A 47 -0.50 34.73 10.16
CA ALA A 47 -0.07 33.32 10.23
C ALA A 47 1.02 33.12 11.31
N TRP A 48 1.93 34.09 11.47
CA TRP A 48 2.98 34.07 12.50
C TRP A 48 2.52 34.53 13.89
N ARG A 49 1.33 35.15 14.00
CA ARG A 49 0.68 35.44 15.30
C ARG A 49 0.04 34.20 15.95
N TYR A 50 -0.04 33.08 15.26
CA TYR A 50 -0.35 31.83 15.92
C TYR A 50 0.82 31.42 16.78
N ASP A 51 0.64 31.52 18.09
CA ASP A 51 1.53 31.00 19.11
C ASP A 51 2.05 29.62 18.67
N PRO A 52 3.35 29.47 18.33
CA PRO A 52 3.88 28.26 17.70
C PRO A 52 3.64 27.03 18.57
N PHE A 53 3.50 27.24 19.88
CA PHE A 53 3.08 26.22 20.83
C PHE A 53 1.65 25.72 20.59
N ARG A 54 0.69 26.60 20.27
CA ARG A 54 -0.70 26.22 19.96
C ARG A 54 -0.81 25.47 18.63
N LEU A 55 -0.03 25.87 17.63
CA LEU A 55 0.04 25.15 16.35
C LEU A 55 0.60 23.74 16.57
N TRP A 56 1.74 23.61 17.25
CA TRP A 56 2.31 22.31 17.60
C TRP A 56 1.35 21.43 18.41
N LEU A 57 0.66 22.04 19.38
CA LEU A 57 -0.32 21.34 20.19
C LEU A 57 -1.51 20.83 19.38
N SER A 58 -2.05 21.66 18.49
CA SER A 58 -3.16 21.28 17.61
C SER A 58 -2.76 20.15 16.65
N LEU A 59 -1.53 20.22 16.10
CA LEU A 59 -0.96 19.17 15.26
C LEU A 59 -0.80 17.87 16.05
N ALA A 60 -0.26 17.93 17.26
CA ALA A 60 -0.08 16.75 18.10
C ALA A 60 -1.42 16.08 18.46
N ILE A 61 -2.44 16.86 18.81
CA ILE A 61 -3.79 16.34 19.08
C ILE A 61 -4.38 15.69 17.83
N LEU A 62 -4.22 16.32 16.66
CA LEU A 62 -4.69 15.77 15.38
C LEU A 62 -3.99 14.44 15.07
N LEU A 63 -2.67 14.37 15.22
CA LEU A 63 -1.90 13.14 14.99
C LEU A 63 -2.31 12.03 15.96
N VAL A 64 -2.54 12.34 17.24
CA VAL A 64 -3.05 11.39 18.23
C VAL A 64 -4.45 10.90 17.85
N ALA A 65 -5.33 11.78 17.38
CA ALA A 65 -6.67 11.40 16.94
C ALA A 65 -6.64 10.50 15.70
N ILE A 66 -5.79 10.83 14.71
CA ILE A 66 -5.58 10.01 13.51
C ILE A 66 -5.02 8.64 13.89
N ALA A 67 -3.98 8.60 14.74
CA ALA A 67 -3.38 7.36 15.21
C ALA A 67 -4.38 6.50 16.00
N GLY A 68 -5.14 7.11 16.92
CA GLY A 68 -6.19 6.42 17.68
C GLY A 68 -7.31 5.87 16.80
N SER A 69 -7.72 6.62 15.77
CA SER A 69 -8.72 6.17 14.78
C SER A 69 -8.22 4.99 13.96
N ALA A 70 -7.00 5.07 13.42
CA ALA A 70 -6.37 3.99 12.67
C ALA A 70 -6.20 2.72 13.53
N MET A 71 -5.79 2.90 14.79
CA MET A 71 -5.69 1.82 15.76
C MET A 71 -7.04 1.17 16.05
N TRP A 72 -8.09 1.98 16.26
CA TRP A 72 -9.45 1.48 16.47
C TRP A 72 -9.94 0.65 15.29
N ALA A 73 -9.71 1.12 14.06
CA ALA A 73 -10.12 0.40 12.84
C ALA A 73 -9.42 -0.96 12.69
N THR A 74 -8.12 -1.04 13.01
CA THR A 74 -7.29 -2.25 12.81
C THR A 74 -7.30 -3.22 14.00
N ARG A 75 -7.99 -2.89 15.10
CA ARG A 75 -7.92 -3.66 16.36
C ARG A 75 -8.28 -5.14 16.23
N HIS A 76 -9.28 -5.47 15.40
CA HIS A 76 -9.78 -6.84 15.26
C HIS A 76 -8.79 -7.72 14.49
N GLU A 77 -8.12 -7.14 13.51
CA GLU A 77 -7.09 -7.81 12.72
C GLU A 77 -5.86 -8.08 13.57
N VAL A 78 -5.39 -7.06 14.30
CA VAL A 78 -4.28 -7.20 15.24
C VAL A 78 -4.62 -8.22 16.31
N ALA A 79 -5.83 -8.19 16.88
CA ALA A 79 -6.26 -9.18 17.87
C ALA A 79 -6.25 -10.61 17.32
N TYR A 80 -6.72 -10.83 16.08
CA TYR A 80 -6.70 -12.14 15.42
C TYR A 80 -5.26 -12.65 15.23
N PHE A 81 -4.36 -11.82 14.68
CA PHE A 81 -2.98 -12.23 14.43
C PHE A 81 -2.11 -12.31 15.71
N MET A 82 -2.55 -11.70 16.81
CA MET A 82 -1.89 -11.78 18.12
C MET A 82 -2.33 -12.98 18.96
N GLN A 83 -3.42 -13.67 18.60
CA GLN A 83 -3.73 -14.97 19.17
C GLN A 83 -2.58 -15.93 18.81
N ARG A 84 -1.92 -16.48 19.83
CA ARG A 84 -0.73 -17.32 19.67
C ARG A 84 -1.05 -18.49 18.74
N GLY A 85 -0.50 -18.44 17.52
CA GLY A 85 -0.54 -19.54 16.57
C GLY A 85 -1.95 -19.89 16.13
N ALA A 86 -2.66 -18.95 15.49
CA ALA A 86 -3.89 -19.29 14.79
C ALA A 86 -3.57 -20.40 13.78
N ASP A 87 -4.09 -21.60 14.04
CA ASP A 87 -4.02 -22.70 13.09
C ASP A 87 -4.68 -22.25 11.78
N PRO A 88 -4.09 -22.57 10.62
CA PRO A 88 -4.66 -22.17 9.35
C PRO A 88 -6.06 -22.78 9.23
N THR A 89 -7.03 -21.95 8.86
CA THR A 89 -8.36 -22.45 8.49
C THR A 89 -8.22 -23.23 7.19
N ASP A 90 -8.47 -24.53 7.26
CA ASP A 90 -8.45 -25.38 6.07
C ASP A 90 -9.70 -25.13 5.24
N LEU A 91 -9.52 -24.58 4.03
CA LEU A 91 -10.60 -24.40 3.06
C LEU A 91 -10.83 -25.68 2.24
N GLY A 92 -10.02 -26.71 2.45
CA GLY A 92 -10.09 -27.97 1.73
C GLY A 92 -9.73 -27.80 0.26
N ARG A 93 -10.36 -28.61 -0.57
CA ARG A 93 -10.12 -28.65 -2.02
C ARG A 93 -11.15 -27.79 -2.74
N LEU A 94 -10.73 -26.65 -3.31
CA LEU A 94 -11.64 -25.70 -3.95
C LEU A 94 -12.34 -26.29 -5.17
N SER A 95 -11.66 -27.11 -5.96
CA SER A 95 -12.26 -27.80 -7.11
C SER A 95 -13.44 -28.68 -6.69
N GLU A 96 -13.35 -29.40 -5.56
CA GLU A 96 -14.44 -30.22 -5.02
C GLU A 96 -15.58 -29.37 -4.47
N ARG A 97 -15.28 -28.28 -3.74
CA ARG A 97 -16.30 -27.34 -3.24
C ARG A 97 -17.09 -26.71 -4.38
N TRP A 98 -16.39 -26.26 -5.42
CA TRP A 98 -17.02 -25.74 -6.62
C TRP A 98 -17.85 -26.81 -7.33
N ARG A 99 -17.36 -28.05 -7.42
CA ARG A 99 -18.12 -29.17 -7.98
C ARG A 99 -19.43 -29.41 -7.22
N ASN A 100 -19.39 -29.29 -5.89
CA ASN A 100 -20.56 -29.44 -5.02
C ASN A 100 -21.55 -28.25 -5.07
N GLY A 101 -21.34 -27.27 -5.95
CA GLY A 101 -22.24 -26.15 -6.16
C GLY A 101 -21.93 -24.92 -5.29
N GLU A 102 -20.86 -24.94 -4.52
CA GLU A 102 -20.45 -23.78 -3.73
C GLU A 102 -19.86 -22.70 -4.65
N ARG A 103 -20.31 -21.45 -4.50
CA ARG A 103 -19.93 -20.33 -5.36
C ARG A 103 -19.30 -19.15 -4.60
N GLU A 104 -19.41 -19.15 -3.28
CA GLU A 104 -18.86 -18.13 -2.40
C GLU A 104 -18.05 -18.80 -1.29
N LEU A 105 -16.98 -18.14 -0.84
CA LEU A 105 -16.20 -18.62 0.31
C LEU A 105 -16.86 -18.09 1.59
N ASP A 106 -17.50 -18.99 2.35
CA ASP A 106 -18.02 -18.67 3.69
C ASP A 106 -16.86 -18.58 4.72
N ILE A 107 -16.01 -17.57 4.56
CA ILE A 107 -14.92 -17.27 5.49
C ILE A 107 -14.80 -15.77 5.69
N ALA A 108 -14.48 -15.37 6.92
CA ALA A 108 -14.15 -13.98 7.20
C ALA A 108 -12.90 -13.54 6.41
N SER A 109 -12.87 -12.28 6.01
CA SER A 109 -11.67 -11.68 5.43
C SER A 109 -10.51 -11.62 6.43
N ASN A 110 -9.31 -11.49 5.89
CA ASN A 110 -8.05 -11.36 6.63
C ASN A 110 -7.79 -12.55 7.57
N ARG A 111 -7.80 -13.75 6.98
CA ARG A 111 -7.61 -15.03 7.68
C ARG A 111 -6.39 -15.77 7.16
N TYR A 112 -5.74 -16.51 8.06
CA TYR A 112 -4.68 -17.44 7.66
C TYR A 112 -5.33 -18.76 7.24
N VAL A 113 -5.13 -19.16 5.98
CA VAL A 113 -5.82 -20.29 5.37
C VAL A 113 -4.86 -21.25 4.70
N THR A 114 -5.28 -22.52 4.64
CA THR A 114 -4.70 -23.53 3.76
C THR A 114 -5.71 -23.86 2.68
N VAL A 115 -5.25 -23.88 1.43
CA VAL A 115 -6.11 -24.09 0.26
C VAL A 115 -5.46 -25.12 -0.66
N SER A 116 -6.27 -26.02 -1.21
CA SER A 116 -5.85 -27.00 -2.22
C SER A 116 -6.80 -27.05 -3.40
N GLY A 117 -6.39 -27.69 -4.50
CA GLY A 117 -7.25 -27.84 -5.70
C GLY A 117 -7.58 -26.52 -6.39
N MET A 118 -6.69 -25.54 -6.34
CA MET A 118 -6.81 -24.31 -7.11
C MET A 118 -6.36 -24.58 -8.54
N PHE A 119 -7.18 -24.17 -9.51
CA PHE A 119 -6.72 -24.06 -10.90
C PHE A 119 -5.96 -22.76 -11.07
N ALA A 120 -4.77 -22.82 -11.65
CA ALA A 120 -4.00 -21.62 -11.99
C ALA A 120 -4.35 -21.17 -13.40
N THR A 121 -5.00 -20.03 -13.53
CA THR A 121 -5.36 -19.39 -14.81
C THR A 121 -4.75 -17.99 -14.88
N PHE A 122 -4.50 -17.48 -16.10
CA PHE A 122 -3.89 -16.17 -16.35
C PHE A 122 -2.61 -15.94 -15.53
N GLU A 123 -1.49 -16.44 -16.05
CA GLU A 123 -0.16 -16.08 -15.54
C GLU A 123 0.12 -14.65 -16.01
N GLY A 124 0.20 -13.72 -15.06
CA GLY A 124 0.20 -12.29 -15.36
C GLY A 124 1.59 -11.67 -15.30
N GLU A 125 2.01 -11.01 -16.39
CA GLU A 125 3.09 -10.02 -16.33
C GLU A 125 2.52 -8.69 -15.81
N LEU A 126 2.70 -8.43 -14.52
CA LEU A 126 2.47 -7.12 -13.93
C LEU A 126 3.70 -6.23 -14.21
N ALA A 127 3.61 -5.38 -15.22
CA ALA A 127 4.50 -4.23 -15.31
C ALA A 127 4.12 -3.28 -14.14
N GLY A 128 4.93 -3.26 -13.09
CA GLY A 128 4.77 -2.30 -12.00
C GLY A 128 4.81 -0.88 -12.55
N GLU A 129 4.06 0.04 -11.91
CA GLU A 129 4.42 1.46 -12.06
C GLU A 129 5.86 1.64 -11.56
N GLU A 130 6.61 2.56 -12.20
CA GLU A 130 8.06 2.74 -12.03
C GLU A 130 8.55 2.48 -10.58
N GLY A 131 9.33 1.40 -10.40
CA GLY A 131 10.05 1.11 -9.15
C GLY A 131 9.55 -0.06 -8.29
N GLN A 132 8.45 -0.74 -8.65
CA GLN A 132 8.06 -2.01 -8.02
C GLN A 132 8.14 -3.18 -9.01
N GLU A 133 9.24 -3.92 -8.98
CA GLU A 133 9.33 -5.24 -9.62
C GLU A 133 8.49 -6.24 -8.81
N ILE A 134 7.20 -6.32 -9.11
CA ILE A 134 6.41 -7.48 -8.74
C ILE A 134 6.77 -8.57 -9.75
N SER A 135 7.64 -9.50 -9.37
CA SER A 135 8.04 -10.62 -10.23
C SER A 135 6.80 -11.37 -10.72
N ALA A 136 6.56 -11.25 -12.03
CA ALA A 136 5.42 -11.82 -12.76
C ALA A 136 5.27 -13.34 -12.58
N GLU A 137 6.37 -14.03 -12.29
CA GLU A 137 6.44 -15.50 -12.28
C GLU A 137 5.64 -16.15 -11.14
N ASN A 138 5.22 -15.38 -10.14
CA ASN A 138 4.58 -15.90 -8.93
C ASN A 138 3.16 -15.38 -8.71
N ILE A 139 2.49 -14.91 -9.77
CA ILE A 139 1.14 -14.37 -9.65
C ILE A 139 0.21 -15.05 -10.65
N PHE A 140 -0.90 -15.58 -10.14
CA PHE A 140 -1.92 -16.24 -10.97
C PHE A 140 -3.32 -16.00 -10.40
N LEU A 141 -4.34 -16.23 -11.21
CA LEU A 141 -5.74 -16.17 -10.82
C LEU A 141 -6.32 -17.58 -10.69
N CYS A 142 -7.02 -17.85 -9.60
CA CYS A 142 -7.92 -18.99 -9.50
C CYS A 142 -9.36 -18.56 -9.80
N PRO A 143 -9.92 -18.94 -10.97
CA PRO A 143 -11.25 -18.47 -11.40
C PRO A 143 -12.40 -19.18 -10.69
N LEU A 144 -12.12 -20.18 -9.83
CA LEU A 144 -13.13 -20.87 -9.05
C LEU A 144 -13.82 -19.86 -8.12
N PHE A 145 -13.09 -19.21 -7.22
CA PHE A 145 -13.66 -18.24 -6.27
C PHE A 145 -13.06 -16.84 -6.45
N ASP A 146 -12.59 -16.51 -7.65
CA ASP A 146 -11.97 -15.22 -7.98
C ASP A 146 -10.83 -14.83 -7.03
N ILE A 147 -9.95 -15.81 -6.79
CA ILE A 147 -8.81 -15.66 -5.90
C ILE A 147 -7.58 -15.31 -6.72
N ALA A 148 -7.13 -14.06 -6.65
CA ALA A 148 -5.79 -13.72 -7.07
C ALA A 148 -4.78 -14.27 -6.06
N VAL A 149 -3.78 -15.00 -6.53
CA VAL A 149 -2.76 -15.61 -5.67
C VAL A 149 -1.42 -14.95 -5.96
N ARG A 150 -0.79 -14.44 -4.90
CA ARG A 150 0.62 -14.07 -4.89
C ARG A 150 1.38 -15.20 -4.23
N ALA A 151 1.91 -16.08 -5.06
CA ALA A 151 2.66 -17.25 -4.65
C ALA A 151 4.11 -16.91 -4.28
N THR A 152 4.77 -17.85 -3.63
CA THR A 152 6.21 -17.89 -3.39
C THR A 152 6.90 -18.86 -4.35
N THR A 153 6.17 -19.87 -4.80
CA THR A 153 6.59 -20.81 -5.84
C THR A 153 5.79 -20.58 -7.12
N PRO A 154 6.40 -20.70 -8.30
CA PRO A 154 5.69 -20.55 -9.56
C PRO A 154 4.61 -21.63 -9.70
N PRO A 155 3.49 -21.33 -10.37
CA PRO A 155 2.43 -22.30 -10.60
C PRO A 155 2.95 -23.52 -11.39
N PRO A 156 2.30 -24.69 -11.23
CA PRO A 156 2.68 -25.90 -11.97
C PRO A 156 2.62 -25.68 -13.48
N ARG A 157 3.67 -26.12 -14.19
CA ARG A 157 3.77 -25.95 -15.65
C ARG A 157 2.67 -26.73 -16.37
N LYS A 158 1.92 -26.02 -17.20
CA LYS A 158 0.85 -26.58 -18.02
C LYS A 158 1.41 -27.39 -19.20
N PRO A 159 0.82 -28.55 -19.55
CA PRO A 159 1.28 -29.35 -20.67
C PRO A 159 0.95 -28.69 -22.02
N VAL A 160 1.98 -28.22 -22.74
CA VAL A 160 1.84 -27.46 -24.01
C VAL A 160 1.26 -28.29 -25.17
N HIS A 161 1.38 -29.62 -25.13
CA HIS A 161 1.09 -30.49 -26.30
C HIS A 161 -0.03 -31.53 -26.10
N LYS A 162 -0.75 -31.56 -24.96
CA LYS A 162 -1.74 -32.61 -24.64
C LYS A 162 -3.19 -32.13 -24.60
N ILE A 163 -3.58 -31.16 -25.43
CA ILE A 163 -4.93 -30.56 -25.37
C ILE A 163 -6.01 -31.54 -25.89
N ALA A 164 -5.67 -32.42 -26.83
CA ALA A 164 -6.63 -33.26 -27.55
C ALA A 164 -7.26 -34.41 -26.72
N SER A 165 -6.80 -34.64 -25.48
CA SER A 165 -7.28 -35.75 -24.63
C SER A 165 -7.72 -35.31 -23.22
N ILE A 166 -7.96 -34.01 -23.02
CA ILE A 166 -8.39 -33.51 -21.71
C ILE A 166 -9.90 -33.74 -21.59
N SER A 167 -10.29 -34.67 -20.72
CA SER A 167 -11.69 -34.82 -20.32
C SER A 167 -12.07 -33.66 -19.41
N VAL A 168 -13.03 -32.86 -19.87
CA VAL A 168 -13.62 -31.79 -19.08
C VAL A 168 -14.83 -32.35 -18.33
N GLU A 169 -14.85 -32.19 -17.02
CA GLU A 169 -16.04 -32.49 -16.22
C GLU A 169 -17.12 -31.42 -16.42
N GLU A 170 -18.40 -31.85 -16.45
CA GLU A 170 -19.53 -30.96 -16.75
C GLU A 170 -19.63 -29.77 -15.77
N ASP A 171 -19.24 -29.98 -14.51
CA ASP A 171 -19.31 -28.97 -13.45
C ASP A 171 -18.43 -27.73 -13.72
N PHE A 172 -17.40 -27.86 -14.55
CA PHE A 172 -16.50 -26.76 -14.92
C PHE A 172 -16.83 -26.13 -16.28
N LEU A 173 -17.82 -26.65 -17.01
CA LEU A 173 -18.26 -26.08 -18.29
C LEU A 173 -18.62 -24.59 -18.22
N PRO A 174 -19.28 -24.07 -17.16
CA PRO A 174 -19.56 -22.64 -17.06
C PRO A 174 -18.29 -21.77 -17.09
N LEU A 175 -17.18 -22.23 -16.50
CA LEU A 175 -15.91 -21.51 -16.49
C LEU A 175 -15.22 -21.51 -17.86
N LEU A 176 -15.40 -22.59 -18.63
CA LEU A 176 -14.92 -22.70 -20.00
C LEU A 176 -15.73 -21.85 -20.98
N GLN A 177 -17.06 -21.87 -20.86
CA GLN A 177 -17.96 -21.08 -21.69
C GLN A 177 -17.76 -19.58 -21.48
N SER A 178 -17.54 -19.17 -20.24
CA SER A 178 -17.21 -17.78 -19.87
C SER A 178 -15.76 -17.39 -20.17
N ARG A 179 -14.93 -18.30 -20.72
CA ARG A 179 -13.50 -18.12 -21.01
C ARG A 179 -12.67 -17.68 -19.81
N ARG A 180 -13.13 -17.98 -18.59
CA ARG A 180 -12.41 -17.72 -17.35
C ARG A 180 -11.39 -18.81 -17.02
N LEU A 181 -11.53 -19.96 -17.66
CA LEU A 181 -10.67 -21.13 -17.51
C LEU A 181 -10.50 -21.81 -18.87
N PHE A 182 -9.32 -22.36 -19.15
CA PHE A 182 -9.04 -23.15 -20.34
C PHE A 182 -8.91 -24.64 -19.99
N PRO A 183 -9.18 -25.57 -20.93
CA PRO A 183 -9.09 -27.01 -20.63
C PRO A 183 -7.73 -27.43 -20.07
N VAL A 184 -6.66 -26.82 -20.55
CA VAL A 184 -5.29 -27.09 -20.09
C VAL A 184 -5.09 -26.76 -18.60
N ASP A 185 -5.82 -25.78 -18.06
CA ASP A 185 -5.69 -25.36 -16.65
C ASP A 185 -6.24 -26.42 -15.69
N LEU A 186 -7.21 -27.23 -16.13
CA LEU A 186 -7.77 -28.33 -15.35
C LEU A 186 -6.74 -29.42 -15.03
N THR A 187 -5.64 -29.47 -15.79
CA THR A 187 -4.59 -30.49 -15.61
C THR A 187 -3.57 -30.12 -14.54
N ALA A 188 -3.61 -28.88 -14.03
CA ALA A 188 -2.60 -28.32 -13.15
C ALA A 188 -3.26 -27.73 -11.90
N GLU A 189 -3.60 -28.61 -10.95
CA GLU A 189 -4.04 -28.20 -9.62
C GLU A 189 -2.85 -27.79 -8.74
N THR A 190 -3.03 -26.72 -7.99
CA THR A 190 -2.06 -26.25 -6.99
C THR A 190 -2.73 -25.98 -5.65
N GLY A 191 -1.92 -25.82 -4.62
CA GLY A 191 -2.34 -25.43 -3.27
C GLY A 191 -1.41 -24.36 -2.73
N ALA A 192 -1.89 -23.60 -1.75
CA ALA A 192 -1.11 -22.56 -1.09
C ALA A 192 -1.57 -22.40 0.35
N THR A 193 -0.65 -21.96 1.20
CA THR A 193 -0.96 -21.59 2.59
C THR A 193 -0.53 -20.16 2.82
N GLY A 194 -1.43 -19.32 3.31
CA GLY A 194 -1.18 -17.88 3.35
C GLY A 194 -2.31 -17.08 3.93
N ARG A 195 -2.19 -15.75 3.79
CA ARG A 195 -3.22 -14.81 4.24
C ARG A 195 -4.22 -14.58 3.11
N LEU A 196 -5.49 -14.86 3.37
CA LEU A 196 -6.61 -14.58 2.48
C LEU A 196 -7.33 -13.31 2.90
N VAL A 197 -7.47 -12.37 1.97
CA VAL A 197 -8.03 -11.04 2.22
C VAL A 197 -9.01 -10.69 1.11
N ARG A 198 -10.16 -10.13 1.47
CA ARG A 198 -11.11 -9.63 0.47
C ARG A 198 -10.60 -8.32 -0.13
N GLY A 199 -10.86 -8.09 -1.41
CA GLY A 199 -10.35 -6.94 -2.16
C GLY A 199 -10.68 -5.59 -1.54
N SER A 200 -11.85 -5.46 -0.91
CA SER A 200 -12.25 -4.29 -0.11
C SER A 200 -11.33 -3.95 1.06
N GLU A 201 -10.56 -4.92 1.55
CA GLU A 201 -9.67 -4.82 2.72
C GLU A 201 -8.19 -5.00 2.34
N VAL A 202 -7.88 -5.14 1.05
CA VAL A 202 -6.50 -5.28 0.59
C VAL A 202 -5.76 -3.95 0.69
N PRO A 203 -4.57 -3.92 1.31
CA PRO A 203 -3.79 -2.71 1.37
C PRO A 203 -3.42 -2.17 -0.01
N PRO A 204 -3.29 -0.84 -0.20
CA PRO A 204 -3.06 -0.24 -1.52
C PRO A 204 -1.86 -0.80 -2.27
N TRP A 205 -0.79 -1.19 -1.57
CA TRP A 205 0.42 -1.77 -2.15
C TRP A 205 0.25 -3.21 -2.67
N HIS A 206 -0.84 -3.89 -2.32
CA HIS A 206 -1.21 -5.20 -2.86
C HIS A 206 -2.37 -5.11 -3.87
N ALA A 207 -3.09 -3.98 -3.90
CA ALA A 207 -4.30 -3.82 -4.71
C ALA A 207 -4.06 -3.87 -6.23
N GLN A 208 -2.81 -3.64 -6.68
CA GLN A 208 -2.48 -3.68 -8.11
C GLN A 208 -2.73 -5.06 -8.72
N VAL A 209 -2.45 -6.13 -7.97
CA VAL A 209 -2.69 -7.51 -8.41
C VAL A 209 -4.18 -7.75 -8.69
N LEU A 210 -5.04 -7.28 -7.79
CA LEU A 210 -6.49 -7.39 -7.94
C LEU A 210 -7.00 -6.59 -9.12
N LYS A 211 -6.54 -5.34 -9.28
CA LYS A 211 -6.93 -4.49 -10.42
C LYS A 211 -6.59 -5.13 -11.76
N TYR A 212 -5.41 -5.75 -11.86
CA TYR A 212 -4.97 -6.42 -13.08
C TYR A 212 -5.90 -7.58 -13.45
N PHE A 213 -6.18 -8.48 -12.52
CA PHE A 213 -7.05 -9.61 -12.82
C PHE A 213 -8.51 -9.21 -12.99
N ALA A 214 -9.01 -8.30 -12.17
CA ALA A 214 -10.36 -7.74 -12.29
C ALA A 214 -10.63 -7.23 -13.71
N LEU A 215 -9.65 -6.52 -14.30
CA LEU A 215 -9.73 -6.05 -15.68
C LEU A 215 -9.80 -7.20 -16.70
N GLN A 216 -9.04 -8.27 -16.49
CA GLN A 216 -9.00 -9.42 -17.40
C GLN A 216 -10.29 -10.26 -17.38
N ILE A 217 -10.89 -10.44 -16.20
CA ILE A 217 -12.12 -11.25 -16.03
C ILE A 217 -13.41 -10.41 -16.02
N GLY A 218 -13.32 -9.09 -16.08
CA GLY A 218 -14.47 -8.19 -16.03
C GLY A 218 -15.20 -8.20 -14.67
N ALA A 219 -14.45 -8.40 -13.58
CA ALA A 219 -14.98 -8.42 -12.21
C ALA A 219 -14.69 -7.12 -11.45
N ASP A 220 -15.35 -6.92 -10.32
CA ASP A 220 -15.02 -5.83 -9.39
C ASP A 220 -13.81 -6.23 -8.53
N PRO A 221 -12.70 -5.47 -8.53
CA PRO A 221 -11.54 -5.78 -7.71
C PRO A 221 -11.84 -5.83 -6.20
N TYR A 222 -12.91 -5.17 -5.72
CA TYR A 222 -13.29 -5.19 -4.30
C TYR A 222 -14.01 -6.47 -3.88
N GLU A 223 -14.59 -7.21 -4.83
CA GLU A 223 -15.29 -8.48 -4.59
C GLU A 223 -14.36 -9.69 -4.67
N MET A 224 -13.22 -9.54 -5.35
CA MET A 224 -12.20 -10.58 -5.48
C MET A 224 -11.49 -10.89 -4.17
N TRP A 225 -10.86 -12.05 -4.11
CA TRP A 225 -9.99 -12.45 -3.01
C TRP A 225 -8.53 -12.32 -3.39
N LEU A 226 -7.68 -11.94 -2.43
CA LEU A 226 -6.23 -11.98 -2.54
C LEU A 226 -5.67 -12.98 -1.54
N LEU A 227 -4.99 -14.01 -2.04
CA LEU A 227 -4.22 -14.95 -1.26
C LEU A 227 -2.73 -14.61 -1.36
N ILE A 228 -2.11 -14.26 -0.24
CA ILE A 228 -0.68 -13.97 -0.15
C ILE A 228 0.00 -15.18 0.50
N GLU A 229 0.63 -16.00 -0.33
CA GLU A 229 1.30 -17.22 0.13
C GLU A 229 2.48 -16.90 1.06
N GLY A 230 2.61 -17.68 2.13
CA GLY A 230 3.72 -17.56 3.07
C GLY A 230 3.59 -16.43 4.08
N GLU A 231 2.62 -15.52 3.92
CA GLU A 231 2.34 -14.47 4.92
C GLU A 231 1.68 -15.09 6.14
N ARG A 232 2.44 -15.21 7.24
CA ARG A 232 2.00 -15.88 8.46
C ARG A 232 1.50 -14.87 9.49
N PRO A 233 0.64 -15.30 10.44
CA PRO A 233 0.25 -14.47 11.59
C PRO A 233 1.43 -13.88 12.37
N GLN A 234 2.54 -14.63 12.45
CA GLN A 234 3.75 -14.18 13.15
C GLN A 234 4.43 -12.97 12.49
N ASP A 235 4.28 -12.78 11.18
CA ASP A 235 4.89 -11.65 10.46
C ASP A 235 4.19 -10.34 10.84
N MET A 236 2.91 -10.43 11.21
CA MET A 236 2.11 -9.33 11.75
C MET A 236 2.49 -8.94 13.19
N ARG A 237 3.33 -9.71 13.89
CA ARG A 237 3.83 -9.30 15.22
C ARG A 237 4.65 -8.01 15.16
N LYS A 238 5.32 -7.74 14.04
CA LYS A 238 6.03 -6.47 13.82
C LYS A 238 5.05 -5.29 13.85
N PHE A 239 3.87 -5.45 13.24
CA PHE A 239 2.80 -4.44 13.32
C PHE A 239 2.30 -4.26 14.75
N ALA A 240 2.22 -5.31 15.55
CA ALA A 240 1.85 -5.18 16.95
C ALA A 240 2.87 -4.37 17.78
N PHE A 241 4.17 -4.49 17.51
CA PHE A 241 5.17 -3.63 18.15
C PHE A 241 4.98 -2.16 17.76
N VAL A 242 4.69 -1.88 16.49
CA VAL A 242 4.36 -0.52 16.03
C VAL A 242 3.09 -0.01 16.73
N TRP A 243 2.08 -0.86 16.86
CA TRP A 243 0.82 -0.56 17.55
C TRP A 243 1.03 -0.26 19.04
N LEU A 244 1.89 -1.03 19.71
CA LEU A 244 2.27 -0.84 21.11
C LEU A 244 3.07 0.47 21.31
N ALA A 245 4.01 0.75 20.41
CA ALA A 245 4.78 1.99 20.43
C ALA A 245 3.86 3.21 20.22
N ALA A 246 2.95 3.15 19.25
CA ALA A 246 1.96 4.19 19.00
C ALA A 246 1.03 4.40 20.20
N SER A 247 0.52 3.32 20.81
CA SER A 247 -0.28 3.37 22.04
C SER A 247 0.45 4.10 23.17
N THR A 248 1.74 3.76 23.35
CA THR A 248 2.57 4.34 24.41
C THR A 248 2.80 5.83 24.18
N LEU A 249 3.07 6.24 22.93
CA LEU A 249 3.21 7.64 22.55
C LEU A 249 1.93 8.44 22.84
N ILE A 250 0.77 7.89 22.48
CA ILE A 250 -0.54 8.50 22.76
C ILE A 250 -0.77 8.66 24.27
N LEU A 251 -0.46 7.63 25.07
CA LEU A 251 -0.62 7.70 26.52
C LEU A 251 0.32 8.73 27.16
N VAL A 252 1.58 8.81 26.72
CA VAL A 252 2.56 9.79 27.21
C VAL A 252 2.11 11.21 26.86
N THR A 253 1.66 11.46 25.62
CA THR A 253 1.18 12.78 25.18
C THR A 253 -0.07 13.21 25.95
N LEU A 254 -1.04 12.30 26.15
CA LEU A 254 -2.21 12.55 27.00
C LEU A 254 -1.82 12.84 28.46
N GLY A 255 -0.85 12.10 29.01
CA GLY A 255 -0.35 12.31 30.38
C GLY A 255 0.32 13.67 30.58
N LEU A 256 1.18 14.07 29.63
CA LEU A 256 1.81 15.39 29.62
C LEU A 256 0.77 16.50 29.50
N PHE A 257 -0.24 16.31 28.65
CA PHE A 257 -1.34 17.26 28.48
C PHE A 257 -2.17 17.41 29.76
N GLY A 258 -2.54 16.29 30.40
CA GLY A 258 -3.26 16.29 31.67
C GLY A 258 -2.48 17.00 32.78
N ARG A 259 -1.16 16.80 32.84
CA ARG A 259 -0.29 17.50 33.80
C ARG A 259 -0.22 19.01 33.52
N ALA A 260 -0.03 19.41 32.27
CA ALA A 260 0.00 20.83 31.88
C ALA A 260 -1.33 21.54 32.19
N TRP A 261 -2.45 20.87 31.93
CA TRP A 261 -3.78 21.38 32.25
C TRP A 261 -4.01 21.54 33.75
N MET A 262 -3.60 20.54 34.55
CA MET A 262 -3.68 20.63 36.02
C MET A 262 -2.85 21.81 36.56
N VAL A 263 -1.62 22.00 36.10
CA VAL A 263 -0.75 23.12 36.51
C VAL A 263 -1.37 24.48 36.14
N ARG A 264 -2.00 24.59 34.97
CA ARG A 264 -2.68 25.82 34.56
C ARG A 264 -3.91 26.09 35.44
N ARG A 265 -4.67 25.06 35.80
CA ARG A 265 -5.86 25.17 36.64
C ARG A 265 -5.53 25.52 38.09
N THR A 266 -4.42 25.01 38.64
CA THR A 266 -3.97 25.38 40.00
C THR A 266 -3.46 26.81 40.06
N ARG A 267 -2.73 27.30 39.04
CA ARG A 267 -2.31 28.71 38.96
C ARG A 267 -3.48 29.70 38.86
N GLN A 268 -4.57 29.33 38.21
CA GLN A 268 -5.78 30.18 38.13
C GLN A 268 -6.60 30.22 39.43
N ARG A 269 -6.32 29.34 40.40
CA ARG A 269 -7.05 29.25 41.68
C ARG A 269 -6.27 29.79 42.88
N ALA A 270 -5.02 30.21 42.70
CA ALA A 270 -4.27 30.88 43.76
C ALA A 270 -4.80 32.31 43.91
N PRO A 271 -5.36 32.71 45.07
CA PRO A 271 -5.71 34.11 45.33
C PRO A 271 -4.43 34.95 45.35
N ALA A 272 -4.52 36.15 44.76
CA ALA A 272 -3.46 37.17 44.79
C ALA A 272 -3.19 37.66 46.22
#